data_AF-A0A533YXS6-F1
#
_entry.id   AF-A0A533YXS6-F1
#
_cell.length_a   1.000
_cell.length_b   1.000
_cell.length_c   1.000
_cell.angle_alpha   90.00
_cell.angle_beta   90.00
_cell.angle_gamma   90.00
#
_symmetry.space_group_name_H-M   'P 1'
#
loop_
_entity.id
_entity.type
_entity.pdbx_description
1 polymer ?
#
loop_
_entity_poly.entity_id
_entity_poly.type
_entity_poly.pdbx_seq_one_letter_code
_entity_poly.pdbx_strand_id
1 'polypeptide(L)'
;LREESHFVAEIANLVPDKHEPYVGDSAFAHKGGVHIDAVRKNPMTYEHVRPETVGNRQRMLISDYSGKSSLAAKAEEFHIKLPKKDPKAQELLATLKDLENQGYQFEGAEGSFELLMRRMLGKHKPSFELLGFRVIVEKRRADENPISEATVMVKVGSTVEHTVAVGTGPVNALDHAIRKALEKFYPQLREVKLLDYKVRVLAANKG
;
A
#
# COMPACT_ATOMS: atom_id res chain seq x y z
N LEU A 1 4.19 13.21 -21.00
CA LEU A 1 3.59 12.08 -21.76
C LEU A 1 2.59 11.32 -20.88
N ARG A 2 3.01 10.81 -19.72
CA ARG A 2 2.13 10.08 -18.80
C ARG A 2 0.92 10.89 -18.32
N GLU A 3 1.14 12.14 -17.92
CA GLU A 3 0.07 13.04 -17.46
C GLU A 3 -1.01 13.23 -18.54
N GLU A 4 -0.59 13.52 -19.78
CA GLU A 4 -1.50 13.67 -20.93
C GLU A 4 -2.28 12.38 -21.23
N SER A 5 -1.63 11.22 -21.20
CA SER A 5 -2.29 9.92 -21.39
C SER A 5 -3.35 9.66 -20.31
N HIS A 6 -2.99 9.88 -19.04
CA HIS A 6 -3.92 9.72 -17.92
C HIS A 6 -5.08 10.71 -17.99
N PHE A 7 -4.84 11.96 -18.41
CA PHE A 7 -5.88 12.96 -18.62
C PHE A 7 -6.87 12.56 -19.72
N VAL A 8 -6.37 12.04 -20.85
CA VAL A 8 -7.21 11.51 -21.93
C VAL A 8 -8.04 10.31 -21.46
N ALA A 9 -7.44 9.39 -20.71
CA ALA A 9 -8.14 8.24 -20.14
C ALA A 9 -9.26 8.67 -19.16
N GLU A 10 -8.98 9.68 -18.32
CA GLU A 10 -9.96 10.27 -17.41
C GLU A 10 -11.15 10.88 -18.18
N ILE A 11 -10.89 11.71 -19.21
CA ILE A 11 -11.95 12.27 -20.06
C ILE A 11 -12.76 11.18 -20.76
N ALA A 12 -12.09 10.11 -21.20
CA ALA A 12 -12.74 8.98 -21.86
C ALA A 12 -13.46 8.03 -20.89
N ASN A 13 -13.40 8.28 -19.57
CA ASN A 13 -13.90 7.40 -18.53
C ASN A 13 -13.34 5.97 -18.64
N LEU A 14 -12.05 5.87 -18.97
CA LEU A 14 -11.30 4.62 -19.07
C LEU A 14 -10.32 4.52 -17.92
N VAL A 15 -10.19 3.30 -17.37
CA VAL A 15 -9.13 3.00 -16.41
C VAL A 15 -7.80 2.85 -17.19
N PRO A 16 -6.75 3.63 -16.89
CA PRO A 16 -5.46 3.47 -17.54
C PRO A 16 -4.91 2.06 -17.40
N ASP A 17 -4.38 1.49 -18.48
CA ASP A 17 -3.74 0.19 -18.43
C ASP A 17 -2.37 0.31 -17.72
N LYS A 18 -2.19 -0.50 -16.69
CA LYS A 18 -0.94 -0.53 -15.92
C LYS A 18 0.25 -1.02 -16.75
N HIS A 19 0.00 -1.78 -17.82
CA HIS A 19 1.02 -2.33 -18.71
C HIS A 19 1.24 -1.49 -19.98
N GLU A 20 0.56 -0.35 -20.12
CA GLU A 20 0.71 0.51 -21.29
C GLU A 20 2.17 0.95 -21.44
N PRO A 21 2.77 0.82 -22.65
CA PRO A 21 4.14 1.26 -22.89
C PRO A 21 4.35 2.72 -22.47
N TYR A 22 5.50 3.01 -21.87
CA TYR A 22 5.91 4.34 -21.36
C TYR A 22 5.08 4.91 -20.20
N VAL A 23 3.75 4.81 -20.23
CA VAL A 23 2.86 5.55 -19.32
C VAL A 23 2.27 4.69 -18.20
N GLY A 24 2.21 3.37 -18.41
CA GLY A 24 1.69 2.42 -17.43
C GLY A 24 2.53 2.36 -16.15
N ASP A 25 1.87 2.09 -15.02
CA ASP A 25 2.51 1.92 -13.71
C ASP A 25 3.57 0.80 -13.67
N SER A 26 3.42 -0.19 -14.54
CA SER A 26 4.32 -1.34 -14.66
C SER A 26 5.37 -1.18 -15.76
N ALA A 27 5.33 -0.11 -16.56
CA ALA A 27 6.23 0.09 -17.70
C ALA A 27 7.71 0.22 -17.30
N PHE A 28 7.98 0.68 -16.07
CA PHE A 28 9.32 0.78 -15.47
C PHE A 28 9.37 0.11 -14.08
N ALA A 29 8.54 -0.92 -13.88
CA ALA A 29 8.51 -1.68 -12.65
C ALA A 29 9.44 -2.89 -12.74
N HIS A 30 10.38 -2.97 -11.79
CA HIS A 30 11.36 -4.04 -11.71
C HIS A 30 11.05 -4.91 -10.51
N LYS A 31 10.75 -6.19 -10.78
CA LYS A 31 10.52 -7.22 -9.77
C LYS A 31 11.66 -8.24 -9.82
N GLY A 32 12.12 -8.68 -8.65
CA GLY A 32 13.16 -9.70 -8.52
C GLY A 32 14.57 -9.14 -8.36
N GLY A 33 15.39 -9.83 -7.56
CA GLY A 33 16.70 -9.33 -7.12
C GLY A 33 17.70 -9.05 -8.25
N VAL A 34 17.73 -9.89 -9.29
CA VAL A 34 18.68 -9.75 -10.41
C VAL A 34 18.35 -8.54 -11.28
N HIS A 35 17.08 -8.36 -11.63
CA HIS A 35 16.64 -7.21 -12.44
C HIS A 35 16.88 -5.91 -11.70
N ILE A 36 16.52 -5.86 -10.41
CA ILE A 36 16.75 -4.69 -9.56
C ILE A 36 18.26 -4.37 -9.44
N ASP A 37 19.12 -5.38 -9.26
CA ASP A 37 20.56 -5.17 -9.17
C ASP A 37 21.17 -4.64 -10.48
N ALA A 38 20.72 -5.16 -11.63
CA ALA A 38 21.19 -4.73 -12.94
C ALA A 38 20.72 -3.31 -13.29
N VAL A 39 19.45 -2.99 -13.07
CA VAL A 39 18.89 -1.64 -13.28
C VAL A 39 19.59 -0.60 -12.41
N ARG A 40 19.89 -0.93 -11.14
CA ARG A 40 20.66 -0.03 -10.27
C ARG A 40 22.06 0.28 -10.76
N LYS A 41 22.70 -0.66 -11.46
CA LYS A 41 24.05 -0.48 -12.02
C LYS A 41 24.00 0.26 -13.35
N ASN A 42 23.07 -0.12 -14.21
CA ASN A 42 22.87 0.49 -15.51
C ASN A 42 21.39 0.36 -15.93
N PRO A 43 20.58 1.43 -15.78
CA PRO A 43 19.16 1.40 -16.13
C PRO A 43 18.90 0.99 -17.58
N MET A 44 19.80 1.35 -18.51
CA MET A 44 19.68 1.02 -19.94
C MET A 44 19.67 -0.49 -20.25
N THR A 45 19.97 -1.34 -19.28
CA THR A 45 19.92 -2.80 -19.45
C THR A 45 18.50 -3.36 -19.46
N TYR A 46 17.54 -2.67 -18.85
CA TYR A 46 16.12 -3.08 -18.81
C TYR A 46 15.13 -1.94 -19.07
N GLU A 47 15.60 -0.69 -19.11
CA GLU A 47 14.78 0.48 -19.40
C GLU A 47 15.06 1.00 -20.81
N HIS A 48 13.99 1.13 -21.59
CA HIS A 48 14.03 1.55 -22.98
C HIS A 48 14.26 3.07 -23.13
N VAL A 49 13.80 3.86 -22.16
CA VAL A 49 14.09 5.29 -21.99
C VAL A 49 14.21 5.59 -20.49
N ARG A 50 14.75 6.76 -20.14
CA ARG A 50 14.69 7.23 -18.75
C ARG A 50 13.23 7.52 -18.39
N PRO A 51 12.68 6.94 -17.30
CA PRO A 51 11.26 7.08 -17.00
C PRO A 51 10.81 8.54 -16.80
N GLU A 52 11.70 9.39 -16.28
CA GLU A 52 11.39 10.80 -16.03
C GLU A 52 11.12 11.57 -17.32
N THR A 53 11.71 11.17 -18.46
CA THR A 53 11.51 11.86 -19.74
C THR A 53 10.11 11.67 -20.31
N VAL A 54 9.39 10.65 -19.84
CA VAL A 54 7.99 10.40 -20.21
C VAL A 54 7.02 10.76 -19.08
N GLY A 55 7.51 11.35 -17.99
CA GLY A 55 6.69 11.65 -16.80
C GLY A 55 6.32 10.41 -16.00
N ASN A 56 7.11 9.35 -16.11
CA ASN A 56 6.98 8.14 -15.30
C ASN A 56 8.14 8.08 -14.28
N ARG A 57 8.21 7.00 -13.49
CA ARG A 57 9.29 6.78 -12.53
C ARG A 57 9.71 5.32 -12.51
N GLN A 58 10.98 5.08 -12.24
CA GLN A 58 11.48 3.75 -11.95
C GLN A 58 10.85 3.24 -10.65
N ARG A 59 10.28 2.03 -10.66
CA ARG A 59 9.65 1.43 -9.46
C ARG A 59 10.30 0.08 -9.15
N MET A 60 10.78 -0.08 -7.92
CA MET A 60 11.28 -1.36 -7.45
C MET A 60 10.22 -2.03 -6.58
N LEU A 61 9.75 -3.19 -7.04
CA LEU A 61 8.74 -3.96 -6.33
C LEU A 61 9.40 -4.91 -5.33
N ILE A 62 8.75 -5.08 -4.18
CA ILE A 62 9.16 -6.01 -3.14
C ILE A 62 8.16 -7.16 -3.06
N SER A 63 8.69 -8.38 -3.13
CA SER A 63 7.99 -9.65 -2.95
C SER A 63 8.87 -10.69 -2.24
N ASP A 64 8.34 -11.88 -2.00
CA ASP A 64 9.00 -13.13 -1.59
C ASP A 64 10.30 -13.49 -2.35
N TYR A 65 10.41 -13.17 -3.64
CA TYR A 65 11.62 -13.33 -4.45
C TYR A 65 12.67 -12.23 -4.24
N SER A 66 12.42 -11.28 -3.34
CA SER A 66 13.34 -10.18 -3.07
C SER A 66 14.58 -10.64 -2.32
N GLY A 67 15.73 -10.11 -2.74
CA GLY A 67 17.00 -10.30 -2.04
C GLY A 67 17.40 -9.06 -1.24
N LYS A 68 18.59 -9.12 -0.63
CA LYS A 68 19.17 -7.99 0.12
C LYS A 68 19.35 -6.73 -0.75
N SER A 69 19.65 -6.87 -2.04
CA SER A 69 19.78 -5.74 -2.96
C SER A 69 18.45 -5.00 -3.17
N SER A 70 17.34 -5.75 -3.35
CA SER A 70 15.99 -5.19 -3.46
C SER A 70 15.59 -4.46 -2.17
N LEU A 71 15.86 -5.09 -1.02
CA LEU A 71 15.57 -4.52 0.28
C LEU A 71 16.33 -3.22 0.54
N ALA A 72 17.63 -3.19 0.25
CA ALA A 72 18.44 -1.99 0.40
C ALA A 72 17.95 -0.85 -0.51
N ALA A 73 17.56 -1.19 -1.74
CA ALA A 73 17.04 -0.20 -2.67
C ALA A 73 15.69 0.38 -2.19
N LYS A 74 14.79 -0.46 -1.67
CA LYS A 74 13.51 0.01 -1.12
C LYS A 74 13.70 0.81 0.17
N ALA A 75 14.66 0.42 1.00
CA ALA A 75 15.02 1.20 2.19
C ALA A 75 15.56 2.60 1.81
N GLU A 76 16.38 2.71 0.77
CA GLU A 76 16.84 4.01 0.24
C GLU A 76 15.66 4.88 -0.25
N GLU A 77 14.71 4.30 -0.98
CA GLU A 77 13.49 4.97 -1.48
C GLU A 77 12.66 5.56 -0.33
N PHE A 78 12.57 4.86 0.81
CA PHE A 78 11.86 5.36 2.00
C PHE A 78 12.73 6.20 2.95
N HIS A 79 13.95 6.54 2.54
CA HIS A 79 14.92 7.27 3.35
C HIS A 79 15.28 6.56 4.68
N ILE A 80 15.29 5.23 4.66
CA ILE A 80 15.67 4.35 5.77
C ILE A 80 17.09 3.84 5.56
N LYS A 81 18.00 4.17 6.49
CA LYS A 81 19.35 3.58 6.50
C LYS A 81 19.26 2.10 6.89
N LEU A 82 19.55 1.21 5.94
CA LEU A 82 19.67 -0.24 6.12
C LEU A 82 20.91 -0.77 5.37
N PRO A 83 22.06 -0.93 6.05
CA PRO A 83 23.25 -1.49 5.41
C PRO A 83 23.01 -2.90 4.87
N LYS A 84 23.53 -3.25 3.68
CA LYS A 84 23.35 -4.59 3.08
C LYS A 84 23.84 -5.75 3.98
N LYS A 85 24.79 -5.48 4.87
CA LYS A 85 25.37 -6.46 5.82
C LYS A 85 24.67 -6.46 7.19
N ASP A 86 23.66 -5.63 7.39
CA ASP A 86 22.90 -5.59 8.64
C ASP A 86 22.16 -6.93 8.83
N PRO A 87 22.36 -7.64 9.97
CA PRO A 87 21.61 -8.86 10.29
C PRO A 87 20.08 -8.67 10.19
N LYS A 88 19.57 -7.47 10.51
CA LYS A 88 18.14 -7.14 10.41
C LYS A 88 17.60 -7.21 8.99
N ALA A 89 18.45 -7.05 7.97
CA ALA A 89 18.04 -7.22 6.58
C ALA A 89 17.62 -8.66 6.29
N GLN A 90 18.30 -9.65 6.90
CA GLN A 90 17.95 -11.06 6.74
C GLN A 90 16.65 -11.40 7.47
N GLU A 91 16.49 -10.89 8.68
CA GLU A 91 15.27 -11.04 9.48
C GLU A 91 14.05 -10.46 8.76
N LEU A 92 14.18 -9.24 8.23
CA LEU A 92 13.12 -8.58 7.48
C LEU A 92 12.73 -9.34 6.20
N LEU A 93 13.69 -9.95 5.48
CA LEU A 93 13.37 -10.82 4.35
C LEU A 93 12.64 -12.09 4.78
N ALA A 94 13.00 -12.68 5.93
CA ALA A 94 12.31 -13.84 6.45
C ALA A 94 10.87 -13.50 6.86
N THR A 95 10.67 -12.39 7.58
CA THR A 95 9.34 -11.89 7.94
C THR A 95 8.50 -11.54 6.72
N LEU A 96 9.10 -10.90 5.70
CA LEU A 96 8.42 -10.61 4.44
C LEU A 96 7.89 -11.90 3.79
N LYS A 97 8.75 -12.92 3.66
CA LYS A 97 8.35 -14.22 3.08
C LYS A 97 7.25 -14.91 3.86
N ASP A 98 7.34 -14.90 5.20
CA ASP A 98 6.31 -15.49 6.05
C ASP A 98 4.96 -14.78 5.88
N LEU A 99 4.95 -13.45 5.88
CA LEU A 99 3.73 -12.67 5.65
C LEU A 99 3.17 -12.91 4.23
N GLU A 100 3.98 -12.97 3.19
CA GLU A 100 3.46 -13.27 1.85
C GLU A 100 2.89 -14.69 1.75
N ASN A 101 3.49 -15.67 2.43
CA ASN A 101 2.92 -17.02 2.54
C ASN A 101 1.59 -17.05 3.30
N GLN A 102 1.35 -16.10 4.21
CA GLN A 102 0.07 -15.90 4.89
C GLN A 102 -0.94 -15.14 4.02
N GLY A 103 -0.57 -14.69 2.83
CA GLY A 103 -1.43 -14.01 1.88
C GLY A 103 -1.30 -12.49 1.83
N TYR A 104 -0.36 -11.91 2.58
CA TYR A 104 -0.06 -10.48 2.47
C TYR A 104 0.60 -10.19 1.10
N GLN A 105 0.40 -8.99 0.57
CA GLN A 105 1.05 -8.56 -0.69
C GLN A 105 1.64 -7.17 -0.51
N PHE A 106 2.96 -7.06 -0.56
CA PHE A 106 3.65 -5.79 -0.36
C PHE A 106 3.92 -5.02 -1.65
N GLU A 107 3.85 -5.68 -2.81
CA GLU A 107 4.01 -5.04 -4.14
C GLU A 107 3.02 -3.90 -4.39
N GLY A 108 1.77 -4.06 -3.95
CA GLY A 108 0.71 -3.06 -4.06
C GLY A 108 0.48 -2.26 -2.77
N ALA A 109 1.26 -2.51 -1.72
CA ALA A 109 1.08 -1.95 -0.38
C ALA A 109 2.40 -1.43 0.17
N GLU A 110 3.09 -0.59 -0.61
CA GLU A 110 4.42 -0.08 -0.29
C GLU A 110 4.47 0.64 1.07
N GLY A 111 3.42 1.40 1.43
CA GLY A 111 3.33 2.03 2.74
C GLY A 111 3.25 1.03 3.90
N SER A 112 2.55 -0.10 3.72
CA SER A 112 2.54 -1.19 4.71
C SER A 112 3.93 -1.81 4.88
N PHE A 113 4.67 -1.96 3.77
CA PHE A 113 6.04 -2.46 3.81
C PHE A 113 6.99 -1.47 4.50
N GLU A 114 6.85 -0.17 4.23
CA GLU A 114 7.61 0.87 4.92
C GLU A 114 7.39 0.82 6.44
N LEU A 115 6.14 0.71 6.88
CA LEU A 115 5.80 0.60 8.30
C LEU A 115 6.38 -0.67 8.94
N LEU A 116 6.35 -1.80 8.23
CA LEU A 116 6.99 -3.04 8.67
C LEU A 116 8.50 -2.84 8.89
N MET A 117 9.19 -2.23 7.93
CA MET A 117 10.62 -1.93 8.06
C MET A 117 10.93 -1.01 9.23
N ARG A 118 10.17 0.09 9.37
CA ARG A 118 10.34 1.02 10.50
C ARG A 118 10.14 0.32 11.83
N ARG A 119 9.19 -0.61 11.93
CA ARG A 119 8.92 -1.40 13.15
C ARG A 119 10.09 -2.30 13.51
N MET A 120 10.58 -3.10 12.58
CA MET A 120 11.72 -4.01 12.81
C MET A 120 13.03 -3.26 13.12
N LEU A 121 13.18 -2.06 12.57
CA LEU A 121 14.33 -1.20 12.85
C LEU A 121 14.19 -0.41 14.16
N GLY A 122 13.08 -0.55 14.90
CA GLY A 122 12.83 0.19 16.14
C GLY A 122 12.63 1.69 15.94
N LYS A 123 12.35 2.12 14.70
CA LYS A 123 12.15 3.53 14.32
C LYS A 123 10.67 3.91 14.22
N HIS A 124 9.77 2.94 14.32
CA HIS A 124 8.33 3.19 14.25
C HIS A 124 7.78 3.58 15.62
N LYS A 125 7.23 4.80 15.70
CA LYS A 125 6.38 5.24 16.81
C LYS A 125 4.93 5.20 16.32
N PRO A 126 4.07 4.33 16.87
CA PRO A 126 2.65 4.33 16.52
C PRO A 126 2.05 5.72 16.77
N SER A 127 1.32 6.23 15.78
CA SER A 127 0.60 7.50 15.90
C SER A 127 -0.67 7.33 16.74
N PHE A 128 -1.34 6.20 16.57
CA PHE A 128 -2.54 5.81 17.30
C PHE A 128 -2.56 4.30 17.52
N GLU A 129 -3.40 3.85 18.43
CA GLU A 129 -3.70 2.45 18.70
C GLU A 129 -5.15 2.18 18.32
N LEU A 130 -5.40 1.15 17.51
CA LEU A 130 -6.75 0.66 17.25
C LEU A 130 -7.16 -0.24 18.41
N LEU A 131 -8.11 0.22 19.23
CA LEU A 131 -8.60 -0.55 20.39
C LEU A 131 -9.65 -1.59 19.98
N GLY A 132 -10.45 -1.26 18.97
CA GLY A 132 -11.47 -2.16 18.48
C GLY A 132 -12.28 -1.53 17.36
N PHE A 133 -12.91 -2.38 16.56
CA PHE A 133 -13.88 -1.94 15.58
C PHE A 133 -14.96 -2.99 15.39
N ARG A 134 -16.10 -2.57 14.89
CA ARG A 134 -17.21 -3.43 14.47
C ARG A 134 -17.77 -2.87 13.18
N VAL A 135 -18.02 -3.72 12.20
CA VAL A 135 -18.72 -3.36 10.98
C VAL A 135 -19.96 -4.24 10.86
N ILE A 136 -21.11 -3.62 10.64
CA ILE A 136 -22.40 -4.29 10.46
C ILE A 136 -22.88 -3.93 9.05
N VAL A 137 -23.21 -4.95 8.27
CA VAL A 137 -23.90 -4.79 6.99
C VAL A 137 -25.34 -5.24 7.20
N GLU A 138 -26.27 -4.35 6.96
CA GLU A 138 -27.70 -4.59 7.18
C GLU A 138 -28.50 -4.29 5.91
N LYS A 139 -29.44 -5.17 5.60
CA LYS A 139 -30.50 -4.92 4.60
C LYS A 139 -31.83 -5.24 5.27
N ARG A 140 -32.63 -4.21 5.56
CA ARG A 140 -33.87 -4.35 6.36
C ARG A 140 -35.06 -4.80 5.52
N ARG A 141 -35.10 -4.40 4.26
CA ARG A 141 -36.20 -4.73 3.33
C ARG A 141 -35.66 -5.23 2.00
N ALA A 142 -36.46 -5.99 1.26
CA ALA A 142 -36.05 -6.59 -0.02
C ALA A 142 -35.70 -5.53 -1.08
N ASP A 143 -36.39 -4.39 -1.04
CA ASP A 143 -36.31 -3.25 -1.95
C ASP A 143 -35.24 -2.21 -1.55
N GLU A 144 -34.57 -2.37 -0.41
CA GLU A 144 -33.50 -1.47 0.03
C GLU A 144 -32.11 -1.97 -0.40
N ASN A 145 -31.21 -1.02 -0.67
CA ASN A 145 -29.80 -1.31 -0.80
C ASN A 145 -29.20 -1.61 0.59
N PRO A 146 -28.26 -2.56 0.71
CA PRO A 146 -27.55 -2.80 1.96
C PRO A 146 -26.84 -1.54 2.46
N ILE A 147 -26.93 -1.29 3.76
CA ILE A 147 -26.21 -0.21 4.44
C ILE A 147 -25.09 -0.83 5.27
N SER A 148 -23.90 -0.22 5.24
CA SER A 148 -22.79 -0.62 6.10
C SER A 148 -22.52 0.45 7.15
N GLU A 149 -22.54 0.07 8.42
CA GLU A 149 -22.16 0.93 9.54
C GLU A 149 -20.89 0.39 10.20
N ALA A 150 -19.90 1.26 10.41
CA ALA A 150 -18.68 0.96 11.14
C ALA A 150 -18.61 1.77 12.42
N THR A 151 -18.32 1.08 13.53
CA THR A 151 -17.96 1.63 14.82
C THR A 151 -16.47 1.40 15.04
N VAL A 152 -15.72 2.44 15.40
CA VAL A 152 -14.27 2.38 15.60
C VAL A 152 -13.90 3.05 16.91
N MET A 153 -13.03 2.39 17.68
CA MET A 153 -12.37 2.94 18.86
C MET A 153 -10.88 3.03 18.63
N VAL A 154 -10.32 4.23 18.72
CA VAL A 154 -8.88 4.49 18.63
C VAL A 154 -8.40 5.25 19.85
N LYS A 155 -7.13 5.04 20.21
CA LYS A 155 -6.45 5.78 21.25
C LYS A 155 -5.30 6.59 20.65
N VAL A 156 -5.28 7.89 20.92
CA VAL A 156 -4.21 8.81 20.54
C VAL A 156 -3.65 9.43 21.83
N GLY A 157 -2.43 9.03 22.20
CA GLY A 157 -1.87 9.39 23.50
C GLY A 157 -2.71 8.82 24.64
N SER A 158 -3.31 9.67 25.47
CA SER A 158 -4.21 9.30 26.56
C SER A 158 -5.70 9.37 26.17
N THR A 159 -6.03 9.94 25.01
CA THR A 159 -7.42 10.17 24.60
C THR A 159 -7.94 8.98 23.81
N VAL A 160 -9.11 8.47 24.19
CA VAL A 160 -9.85 7.46 23.44
C VAL A 160 -10.96 8.16 22.67
N GLU A 161 -11.00 7.96 21.36
CA GLU A 161 -12.07 8.41 20.49
C GLU A 161 -12.91 7.20 20.05
N HIS A 162 -14.22 7.39 20.09
CA HIS A 162 -15.20 6.41 19.65
C HIS A 162 -16.10 7.04 18.61
N THR A 163 -16.05 6.52 17.39
CA THR A 163 -16.76 7.10 16.25
C THR A 163 -17.54 6.06 15.48
N VAL A 164 -18.70 6.48 15.01
CA VAL A 164 -19.55 5.73 14.09
C VAL A 164 -19.67 6.47 12.77
N ALA A 165 -19.63 5.72 11.68
CA ALA A 165 -19.90 6.21 10.34
C ALA A 165 -20.58 5.14 9.46
N VAL A 166 -21.35 5.62 8.49
CA VAL A 166 -22.00 4.80 7.47
C VAL A 166 -21.23 4.92 6.15
N GLY A 167 -21.25 3.87 5.34
CA GLY A 167 -20.68 3.87 4.00
C GLY A 167 -21.49 2.99 3.05
N THR A 168 -21.20 3.11 1.75
CA THR A 168 -21.82 2.31 0.68
C THR A 168 -21.37 0.85 0.68
N GLY A 169 -20.40 0.50 1.53
CA GLY A 169 -19.91 -0.84 1.77
C GLY A 169 -19.06 -0.90 3.05
N PRO A 170 -18.68 -2.08 3.52
CA PRO A 170 -18.00 -2.26 4.81
C PRO A 170 -16.64 -1.56 4.88
N VAL A 171 -15.87 -1.60 3.79
CA VAL A 171 -14.56 -0.93 3.70
C VAL A 171 -14.73 0.60 3.72
N ASN A 172 -15.70 1.12 2.98
CA ASN A 172 -15.97 2.56 2.94
C ASN A 172 -16.49 3.08 4.29
N ALA A 173 -17.36 2.33 4.97
CA ALA A 173 -17.83 2.67 6.32
C ALA A 173 -16.67 2.72 7.31
N LEU A 174 -15.75 1.74 7.24
CA LEU A 174 -14.57 1.69 8.10
C LEU A 174 -13.61 2.87 7.84
N ASP A 175 -13.35 3.21 6.57
CA ASP A 175 -12.58 4.40 6.19
C ASP A 175 -13.18 5.67 6.79
N HIS A 176 -14.50 5.88 6.60
CA HIS A 176 -15.20 7.04 7.16
C HIS A 176 -15.06 7.10 8.69
N ALA A 177 -15.24 5.97 9.39
CA ALA A 177 -15.17 5.93 10.85
C ALA A 177 -13.74 6.20 11.35
N ILE A 178 -12.72 5.55 10.77
CA ILE A 178 -11.31 5.75 11.15
C ILE A 178 -10.89 7.21 10.90
N ARG A 179 -11.18 7.77 9.72
CA ARG A 179 -10.82 9.16 9.41
C ARG A 179 -11.53 10.12 10.35
N LYS A 180 -12.83 9.94 10.61
CA LYS A 180 -13.58 10.76 11.57
C LYS A 180 -12.97 10.72 12.98
N ALA A 181 -12.44 9.58 13.41
CA ALA A 181 -11.78 9.45 14.71
C ALA A 181 -10.43 10.17 14.77
N LEU A 182 -9.65 10.06 13.69
CA LEU A 182 -8.26 10.52 13.66
C LEU A 182 -8.09 11.96 13.17
N GLU A 183 -9.02 12.50 12.37
CA GLU A 183 -8.94 13.85 11.79
C GLU A 183 -8.83 14.95 12.87
N LYS A 184 -9.37 14.71 14.08
CA LYS A 184 -9.23 15.63 15.22
C LYS A 184 -7.78 15.82 15.66
N PHE A 185 -6.96 14.77 15.53
CA PHE A 185 -5.56 14.76 15.95
C PHE A 185 -4.60 14.96 14.78
N TYR A 186 -5.03 14.56 13.58
CA TYR A 186 -4.24 14.56 12.35
C TYR A 186 -5.06 15.21 11.21
N PRO A 187 -5.17 16.56 11.17
CA PRO A 187 -6.00 17.27 10.20
C PRO A 187 -5.64 16.99 8.74
N GLN A 188 -4.39 16.61 8.46
CA GLN A 188 -3.92 16.20 7.13
C GLN A 188 -4.69 14.99 6.57
N LEU A 189 -5.37 14.20 7.41
CA LEU A 189 -6.21 13.09 6.95
C LEU A 189 -7.44 13.52 6.12
N ARG A 190 -7.80 14.81 6.14
CA ARG A 190 -8.84 15.37 5.26
C ARG A 190 -8.49 15.27 3.78
N GLU A 191 -7.20 15.22 3.45
CA GLU A 191 -6.71 15.09 2.07
C GLU A 191 -6.68 13.62 1.62
N VAL A 192 -6.81 12.67 2.54
CA VAL A 192 -6.76 11.24 2.25
C VAL A 192 -8.12 10.77 1.76
N LYS A 193 -8.12 10.06 0.63
CA LYS A 193 -9.32 9.47 0.02
C LYS A 193 -9.08 8.01 -0.31
N LEU A 194 -10.07 7.16 -0.03
CA LEU A 194 -10.12 5.80 -0.55
C LEU A 194 -10.48 5.86 -2.03
N LEU A 195 -9.49 5.65 -2.90
CA LEU A 195 -9.70 5.66 -4.36
C LEU A 195 -10.11 4.28 -4.89
N ASP A 196 -9.47 3.23 -4.39
CA ASP A 196 -9.71 1.85 -4.83
C ASP A 196 -9.32 0.87 -3.70
N TYR A 197 -9.86 -0.34 -3.74
CA TYR A 197 -9.42 -1.46 -2.91
C TYR A 197 -9.64 -2.79 -3.64
N LYS A 198 -8.80 -3.78 -3.32
CA LYS A 198 -8.91 -5.12 -3.89
C LYS A 198 -8.98 -6.16 -2.79
N VAL A 199 -10.01 -7.00 -2.84
CA VAL A 199 -10.12 -8.21 -2.03
C VAL A 199 -9.69 -9.40 -2.87
N ARG A 200 -8.92 -10.32 -2.28
CA ARG A 200 -8.52 -11.56 -2.93
C ARG A 200 -8.86 -12.74 -2.03
N VAL A 201 -9.26 -13.84 -2.66
CA VAL A 201 -9.43 -15.12 -1.97
C VAL A 201 -8.04 -15.75 -1.83
N LEU A 202 -7.67 -16.11 -0.60
CA LEU A 202 -6.44 -16.86 -0.34
C LEU A 202 -6.68 -18.33 -0.66
N ALA A 203 -5.66 -19.03 -1.18
CA ALA A 203 -5.77 -20.44 -1.54
C ALA A 203 -6.24 -21.27 -0.33
N ALA A 204 -7.28 -22.08 -0.56
CA ALA A 204 -7.99 -22.82 0.46
C ALA A 204 -7.17 -24.01 0.98
N ASN A 205 -6.33 -23.79 2.00
CA ASN A 205 -5.79 -24.87 2.84
C ASN A 205 -6.17 -24.72 4.32
N LYS A 206 -7.08 -23.80 4.66
CA LYS A 206 -7.57 -23.53 6.02
C LYS A 206 -9.02 -23.05 5.98
N GLY A 207 -9.89 -23.84 5.35
CA GLY A 207 -11.35 -23.70 5.44
C GLY A 207 -11.89 -24.63 6.51
#